data_AF-A0A815YNS4-F1
#
_entry.id   AF-A0A815YNS4-F1
#
_cell.length_a   1.000
_cell.length_b   1.000
_cell.length_c   1.000
_cell.angle_alpha   90.00
_cell.angle_beta   90.00
_cell.angle_gamma   90.00
#
_symmetry.space_group_name_H-M   'P 1'
#
loop_
_entity.id
_entity.type
_entity.pdbx_description
1 polymer ?
#
loop_
_entity_poly.entity_id
_entity_poly.type
_entity_poly.pdbx_seq_one_letter_code
_entity_poly.pdbx_strand_id
1 'polypeptide(L)'
;MFKEFQFTYGKIDEINVKNPNELISSITSTASDVIMTTIHNTMSLYQTTDKQKTYTLLGTEPAWLTVKAKNIEIFEVIPPQSVEAIFQRLSVGVGKGVMKIAKNPFAQGSLRYAYYGQLEPIGSPTAKVVYKELINADPQYNTLQVYLQHLEIHTIAQFLATKFNEKQRSVFSHPLEVLYADASLVRRIGIRTKIYQVEPRLYQRIQKWNNNSGGVSFKDYSSILQSFSHWTYQYTAKRLMVVDLQGVKTHDNTYLLTDPAIHFLDIKRYCEARTNLGVKGMREFFRTHTCTPVCEKLGLLKVENSINEHIFKQICTSNTDESFLTACNINEDEEGCSTVVRDIDHETLHSDFDFLDTYK
;
A
#
# COMPACT_ATOMS: atom_id res chain seq x y z
N MET A 1 10.38 28.74 16.63
CA MET A 1 11.61 27.93 16.53
C MET A 1 11.45 26.49 17.04
N PHE A 2 11.49 26.17 18.34
CA PHE A 2 11.44 24.75 18.80
C PHE A 2 10.11 24.03 18.46
N LYS A 3 8.97 24.75 18.57
CA LYS A 3 7.64 24.23 18.18
C LYS A 3 7.47 24.07 16.66
N GLU A 4 8.06 24.95 15.86
CA GLU A 4 8.08 24.80 14.39
C GLU A 4 8.95 23.61 13.97
N PHE A 5 10.10 23.43 14.63
CA PHE A 5 10.98 22.29 14.37
C PHE A 5 10.29 20.96 14.70
N GLN A 6 9.58 20.87 15.82
CA GLN A 6 8.78 19.68 16.18
C GLN A 6 7.58 19.46 15.25
N PHE A 7 6.98 20.52 14.72
CA PHE A 7 5.89 20.45 13.76
C PHE A 7 6.36 19.92 12.40
N THR A 8 7.54 20.33 11.94
CA THR A 8 8.10 19.94 10.64
C THR A 8 8.82 18.59 10.66
N TYR A 9 9.53 18.25 11.76
CA TYR A 9 10.44 17.10 11.81
C TYR A 9 10.05 16.03 12.85
N GLY A 10 8.92 16.20 13.55
CA GLY A 10 8.44 15.28 14.57
C GLY A 10 8.94 15.60 15.98
N LYS A 11 8.37 14.90 16.97
CA LYS A 11 8.62 15.13 18.39
C LYS A 11 10.05 14.74 18.77
N ILE A 12 10.86 15.71 19.21
CA ILE A 12 12.17 15.47 19.81
C ILE A 12 11.93 15.12 21.28
N ASP A 13 12.16 13.87 21.66
CA ASP A 13 12.12 13.44 23.06
C ASP A 13 13.40 13.87 23.80
N GLU A 14 13.29 14.20 25.09
CA GLU A 14 14.44 14.48 25.95
C GLU A 14 15.35 13.25 26.02
N ILE A 15 16.60 13.42 25.58
CA ILE A 15 17.58 12.33 25.56
C ILE A 15 18.09 12.10 26.98
N ASN A 16 17.64 11.02 27.62
CA ASN A 16 18.14 10.59 28.92
C ASN A 16 19.51 9.91 28.77
N VAL A 17 20.58 10.61 29.17
CA VAL A 17 21.99 10.20 28.94
C VAL A 17 22.49 9.15 29.94
N LYS A 18 21.60 8.51 30.72
CA LYS A 18 22.01 7.60 31.80
C LYS A 18 22.60 6.26 31.32
N ASN A 19 22.43 5.89 30.06
CA ASN A 19 22.93 4.63 29.50
C ASN A 19 23.36 4.78 28.02
N PRO A 20 24.64 4.52 27.66
CA PRO A 20 25.15 4.63 26.30
C PRO A 20 24.37 3.80 25.27
N ASN A 21 23.85 2.63 25.65
CA ASN A 21 23.07 1.78 24.75
C ASN A 21 21.67 2.36 24.48
N GLU A 22 21.06 2.97 25.50
CA GLU A 22 19.78 3.69 25.34
C GLU A 22 19.96 4.95 24.49
N LEU A 23 21.09 5.64 24.65
CA LEU A 23 21.47 6.79 23.82
C LEU A 23 21.63 6.41 22.34
N ILE A 24 22.39 5.35 22.04
CA ILE A 24 22.57 4.85 20.67
C ILE A 24 21.23 4.43 20.07
N SER A 25 20.41 3.69 20.83
CA SER A 25 19.08 3.26 20.39
C SER A 25 18.14 4.44 20.11
N SER A 26 18.14 5.44 20.99
CA SER A 26 17.35 6.66 20.84
C SER A 26 17.79 7.46 19.62
N ILE A 27 19.09 7.74 19.46
CA ILE A 27 19.64 8.46 18.31
C ILE A 27 19.36 7.71 17.00
N THR A 28 19.57 6.40 16.97
CA THR A 28 19.33 5.58 15.77
C THR A 28 17.84 5.58 15.40
N SER A 29 16.96 5.50 16.39
CA SER A 29 15.51 5.59 16.17
C SER A 29 15.13 6.94 15.59
N THR A 30 15.52 8.04 16.24
CA THR A 30 15.15 9.39 15.81
C THR A 30 15.73 9.70 14.43
N ALA A 31 16.99 9.36 14.17
CA ALA A 31 17.61 9.55 12.87
C ALA A 31 16.91 8.72 11.77
N SER A 32 16.58 7.45 12.05
CA SER A 32 15.83 6.60 11.13
C SER A 32 14.46 7.19 10.80
N ASP A 33 13.71 7.63 11.81
CA ASP A 33 12.38 8.23 11.64
C ASP A 33 12.46 9.53 10.82
N VAL A 34 13.45 10.39 11.10
CA VAL A 34 13.68 11.65 10.36
C VAL A 34 14.05 11.37 8.90
N ILE A 35 14.96 10.43 8.63
CA ILE A 35 15.39 10.11 7.25
C ILE A 35 14.23 9.52 6.45
N MET A 36 13.51 8.55 7.03
CA MET A 36 12.33 7.94 6.41
C MET A 36 11.27 8.98 6.05
N THR A 37 11.02 9.93 6.96
CA THR A 37 10.05 11.01 6.77
C THR A 37 10.53 12.04 5.76
N THR A 38 11.82 12.42 5.80
CA THR A 38 12.40 13.42 4.90
C THR A 38 12.42 12.92 3.45
N ILE A 39 12.83 11.66 3.23
CA ILE A 39 12.79 11.04 1.90
C ILE A 39 11.34 10.97 1.38
N HIS A 40 10.40 10.58 2.25
CA HIS A 40 8.99 10.55 1.89
C HIS A 40 8.46 11.94 1.51
N ASN A 41 8.73 12.96 2.33
CA ASN A 41 8.27 14.33 2.11
C ASN A 41 8.86 14.95 0.85
N THR A 42 10.16 14.73 0.58
CA THR A 42 10.82 15.24 -0.62
C THR A 42 10.17 14.70 -1.90
N MET A 43 9.68 13.47 -1.87
CA MET A 43 9.01 12.81 -3.00
C MET A 43 7.49 13.03 -3.02
N SER A 44 6.88 13.37 -1.89
CA SER A 44 5.44 13.66 -1.78
C SER A 44 5.08 15.13 -2.00
N LEU A 45 6.06 16.05 -2.09
CA LEU A 45 5.85 17.45 -2.49
C LEU A 45 5.19 17.59 -3.88
N TYR A 46 5.26 16.55 -4.71
CA TYR A 46 4.54 16.47 -5.99
C TYR A 46 3.05 16.12 -5.85
N GLN A 47 2.51 16.01 -4.63
CA GLN A 47 1.28 15.29 -4.40
C GLN A 47 0.21 15.99 -3.55
N THR A 48 0.33 17.25 -3.11
CA THR A 48 -0.76 17.82 -2.28
C THR A 48 -1.06 19.30 -2.50
N THR A 49 -2.20 19.56 -3.15
CA THR A 49 -3.05 20.74 -2.91
C THR A 49 -4.46 20.38 -2.44
N ASP A 50 -4.72 19.12 -2.05
CA ASP A 50 -6.08 18.64 -1.80
C ASP A 50 -6.59 18.91 -0.38
N LYS A 51 -7.87 19.29 -0.29
CA LYS A 51 -8.59 19.40 0.99
C LYS A 51 -8.62 18.05 1.70
N GLN A 52 -8.20 18.02 2.96
CA GLN A 52 -8.24 16.82 3.80
C GLN A 52 -9.43 16.84 4.75
N LYS A 53 -9.99 15.67 5.05
CA LYS A 53 -10.95 15.48 6.14
C LYS A 53 -10.24 15.74 7.47
N THR A 54 -10.97 16.27 8.44
CA THR A 54 -10.44 16.50 9.79
C THR A 54 -11.32 15.81 10.82
N TYR A 55 -10.70 14.99 11.67
CA TYR A 55 -11.36 14.31 12.77
C TYR A 55 -10.55 14.44 14.05
N THR A 56 -11.22 14.44 15.20
CA THR A 56 -10.56 14.28 16.50
C THR A 56 -10.22 12.82 16.71
N LEU A 57 -8.95 12.52 17.01
CA LEU A 57 -8.52 11.15 17.31
C LEU A 57 -9.01 10.71 18.70
N LEU A 58 -9.50 9.48 18.81
CA LEU A 58 -9.94 8.88 20.05
C LEU A 58 -9.39 7.44 20.18
N GLY A 59 -8.42 7.26 21.07
CA GLY A 59 -7.73 5.98 21.29
C GLY A 59 -8.54 4.91 22.01
N THR A 60 -9.71 5.23 22.56
CA THR A 60 -10.54 4.30 23.33
C THR A 60 -11.62 3.66 22.47
N GLU A 61 -11.85 2.36 22.66
CA GLU A 61 -12.99 1.68 22.04
C GLU A 61 -14.33 2.19 22.60
N PRO A 62 -15.38 2.27 21.76
CA PRO A 62 -16.72 2.56 22.24
C PRO A 62 -17.33 1.36 22.96
N ALA A 63 -18.35 1.60 23.79
CA ALA A 63 -19.20 0.53 24.29
C ALA A 63 -20.02 -0.08 23.13
N TRP A 64 -19.57 -1.21 22.58
CA TRP A 64 -20.11 -1.83 21.36
C TRP A 64 -21.62 -2.15 21.38
N LEU A 65 -22.20 -2.31 22.58
CA LEU A 65 -23.65 -2.47 22.77
C LEU A 65 -24.44 -1.20 22.38
N THR A 66 -23.82 -0.03 22.50
CA THR A 66 -24.43 1.27 22.17
C THR A 66 -24.25 1.66 20.70
N VAL A 67 -23.34 0.98 19.99
CA VAL A 67 -23.02 1.29 18.59
C VAL A 67 -24.04 0.62 17.67
N LYS A 68 -24.76 1.43 16.88
CA LYS A 68 -25.74 0.95 15.90
C LYS A 68 -25.06 0.13 14.80
N ALA A 69 -25.60 -1.07 14.59
CA ALA A 69 -25.27 -1.94 13.47
C ALA A 69 -25.74 -1.33 12.13
N LYS A 70 -25.01 -1.58 11.06
CA LYS A 70 -25.32 -1.11 9.70
C LYS A 70 -25.12 -2.24 8.70
N ASN A 71 -26.08 -2.43 7.80
CA ASN A 71 -25.97 -3.37 6.69
C ASN A 71 -24.95 -2.85 5.67
N ILE A 72 -24.15 -3.77 5.14
CA ILE A 72 -23.06 -3.49 4.21
C ILE A 72 -23.00 -4.52 3.09
N GLU A 73 -22.41 -4.12 1.97
CA GLU A 73 -21.79 -5.01 1.01
C GLU A 73 -20.31 -5.16 1.38
N ILE A 74 -19.78 -6.37 1.19
CA ILE A 74 -18.37 -6.72 1.43
C ILE A 74 -17.78 -7.06 0.06
N PHE A 75 -16.68 -6.41 -0.32
CA PHE A 75 -15.97 -6.69 -1.57
C PHE A 75 -14.64 -7.35 -1.26
N GLU A 76 -14.35 -8.44 -1.95
CA GLU A 76 -13.11 -9.20 -1.83
C GLU A 76 -12.53 -9.39 -3.22
N VAL A 77 -11.26 -9.04 -3.42
CA VAL A 77 -10.58 -9.30 -4.68
C VAL A 77 -10.13 -10.76 -4.67
N ILE A 78 -10.50 -11.49 -5.72
CA ILE A 78 -10.15 -12.90 -5.87
C ILE A 78 -8.63 -13.00 -6.12
N PRO A 79 -7.88 -13.76 -5.31
CA PRO A 79 -6.44 -13.86 -5.48
C PRO A 79 -6.04 -14.39 -6.87
N PRO A 80 -4.99 -13.81 -7.48
CA PRO A 80 -4.49 -14.28 -8.77
C PRO A 80 -3.94 -15.71 -8.63
N GLN A 81 -4.13 -16.52 -9.66
CA GLN A 81 -3.69 -17.91 -9.69
C GLN A 81 -2.30 -18.09 -10.32
N SER A 82 -1.79 -17.06 -11.00
CA SER A 82 -0.46 -17.04 -11.62
C SER A 82 0.16 -15.64 -11.58
N VAL A 83 1.46 -15.56 -11.89
CA VAL A 83 2.17 -14.29 -12.00
C VAL A 83 1.61 -13.46 -13.15
N GLU A 84 1.22 -14.09 -14.26
CA GLU A 84 0.65 -13.40 -15.43
C GLU A 84 -0.69 -12.74 -15.09
N ALA A 85 -1.49 -13.39 -14.24
CA ALA A 85 -2.79 -12.88 -13.82
C ALA A 85 -2.69 -11.57 -13.04
N ILE A 86 -1.57 -11.27 -12.37
CA ILE A 86 -1.38 -10.00 -11.64
C ILE A 86 -1.41 -8.79 -12.59
N PHE A 87 -1.10 -9.01 -13.87
CA PHE A 87 -1.08 -7.96 -14.90
C PHE A 87 -2.42 -7.79 -15.59
N GLN A 88 -3.48 -8.48 -15.16
CA GLN A 88 -4.84 -8.31 -15.62
C GLN A 88 -5.72 -7.81 -14.48
N ARG A 89 -6.85 -7.15 -14.79
CA ARG A 89 -7.78 -6.67 -13.76
C ARG A 89 -8.35 -7.87 -13.00
N LEU A 90 -8.16 -7.89 -11.68
CA LEU A 90 -8.63 -9.00 -10.86
C LEU A 90 -10.14 -8.94 -10.62
N SER A 91 -10.76 -10.12 -10.57
CA SER A 91 -12.19 -10.27 -10.30
C SER A 91 -12.52 -9.94 -8.85
N VAL A 92 -13.72 -9.43 -8.61
CA VAL A 92 -14.20 -9.01 -7.29
C VAL A 92 -15.44 -9.81 -6.93
N GLY A 93 -15.38 -10.52 -5.79
CA GLY A 93 -16.54 -11.13 -5.15
C GLY A 93 -17.29 -10.11 -4.31
N VAL A 94 -18.62 -10.26 -4.23
CA VAL A 94 -19.49 -9.39 -3.41
C VAL A 94 -20.30 -10.25 -2.43
N GLY A 95 -20.05 -10.03 -1.15
CA GLY A 95 -20.82 -10.56 -0.04
C GLY A 95 -21.66 -9.49 0.65
N LYS A 96 -22.33 -9.89 1.72
CA LYS A 96 -23.10 -8.99 2.58
C LYS A 96 -22.77 -9.28 4.05
N GLY A 97 -23.04 -8.29 4.90
CA GLY A 97 -22.85 -8.44 6.32
C GLY A 97 -23.35 -7.23 7.11
N VAL A 98 -22.92 -7.18 8.35
CA VAL A 98 -23.22 -6.12 9.30
C VAL A 98 -21.92 -5.54 9.84
N MET A 99 -21.84 -4.21 9.94
CA MET A 99 -20.72 -3.51 10.57
C MET A 99 -21.17 -2.70 11.79
N LYS A 100 -20.28 -2.58 12.76
CA LYS A 100 -20.26 -1.53 13.79
C LYS A 100 -18.92 -0.82 13.73
N ILE A 101 -18.92 0.51 13.76
CA ILE A 101 -17.71 1.33 13.64
C ILE A 101 -17.72 2.43 14.69
N ALA A 102 -16.56 2.72 15.27
CA ALA A 102 -16.38 3.83 16.19
C ALA A 102 -16.73 5.17 15.53
N LYS A 103 -17.23 6.13 16.31
CA LYS A 103 -17.60 7.46 15.80
C LYS A 103 -16.38 8.24 15.27
N ASN A 104 -15.27 8.13 15.98
CA ASN A 104 -14.03 8.84 15.69
C ASN A 104 -12.90 7.83 15.38
N PRO A 105 -11.95 8.18 14.51
CA PRO A 105 -10.79 7.34 14.28
C PRO A 105 -9.87 7.36 15.50
N PHE A 106 -9.11 6.29 15.71
CA PHE A 106 -8.12 6.20 16.77
C PHE A 106 -6.70 6.56 16.29
N ALA A 107 -6.46 6.49 14.99
CA ALA A 107 -5.17 6.83 14.39
C ALA A 107 -5.34 7.45 12.99
N GLN A 108 -4.31 8.17 12.56
CA GLN A 108 -4.19 8.76 11.23
C GLN A 108 -2.81 8.43 10.65
N GLY A 109 -2.79 7.87 9.44
CA GLY A 109 -1.60 7.74 8.61
C GLY A 109 -1.55 8.81 7.51
N SER A 110 -0.62 8.68 6.58
CA SER A 110 -0.42 9.63 5.48
C SER A 110 -1.57 9.63 4.46
N LEU A 111 -2.28 8.51 4.29
CA LEU A 111 -3.38 8.37 3.32
C LEU A 111 -4.73 8.05 3.96
N ARG A 112 -4.74 7.53 5.20
CA ARG A 112 -5.93 6.94 5.80
C ARG A 112 -6.09 7.25 7.28
N TYR A 113 -7.33 7.43 7.70
CA TYR A 113 -7.76 7.31 9.08
C TYR A 113 -8.07 5.85 9.41
N ALA A 114 -7.80 5.43 10.65
CA ALA A 114 -8.12 4.11 11.16
C ALA A 114 -9.14 4.19 12.31
N TYR A 115 -10.20 3.39 12.24
CA TYR A 115 -11.28 3.33 13.21
C TYR A 115 -11.38 1.93 13.80
N TYR A 116 -11.70 1.85 15.10
CA TYR A 116 -12.08 0.57 15.69
C TYR A 116 -13.41 0.09 15.10
N GLY A 117 -13.53 -1.23 14.94
CA GLY A 117 -14.68 -1.83 14.29
C GLY A 117 -15.01 -3.25 14.74
N GLN A 118 -16.24 -3.65 14.47
CA GLN A 118 -16.70 -5.04 14.46
C GLN A 118 -17.36 -5.34 13.12
N LEU A 119 -16.94 -6.42 12.47
CA LEU A 119 -17.49 -6.90 11.21
C LEU A 119 -18.14 -8.27 11.43
N GLU A 120 -19.34 -8.45 10.92
CA GLU A 120 -20.07 -9.72 10.94
C GLU A 120 -20.54 -10.05 9.52
N PRO A 121 -19.75 -10.80 8.74
CA PRO A 121 -20.19 -11.32 7.45
C PRO A 121 -21.36 -12.30 7.63
N ILE A 122 -22.25 -12.39 6.65
CA ILE A 122 -23.37 -13.36 6.72
C ILE A 122 -22.80 -14.78 6.89
N GLY A 123 -23.30 -15.49 7.91
CA GLY A 123 -22.90 -16.87 8.20
C GLY A 123 -21.54 -17.03 8.88
N SER A 124 -20.90 -15.92 9.29
CA SER A 124 -19.61 -15.93 9.99
C SER A 124 -19.72 -15.22 11.35
N PRO A 125 -18.88 -15.59 12.34
CA PRO A 125 -18.87 -14.92 13.63
C PRO A 125 -18.38 -13.47 13.51
N THR A 126 -18.79 -12.63 14.45
CA THR A 126 -18.31 -11.25 14.55
C THR A 126 -16.81 -11.20 14.84
N ALA A 127 -16.05 -10.44 14.03
CA ALA A 127 -14.62 -10.21 14.18
C ALA A 127 -14.33 -8.77 14.61
N LYS A 128 -13.29 -8.57 15.44
CA LYS A 128 -12.73 -7.25 15.74
C LYS A 128 -11.81 -6.81 14.60
N VAL A 129 -12.11 -5.66 14.01
CA VAL A 129 -11.44 -5.16 12.80
C VAL A 129 -11.01 -3.71 12.95
N VAL A 130 -10.18 -3.26 12.01
CA VAL A 130 -9.87 -1.85 11.78
C VAL A 130 -10.50 -1.43 10.46
N TYR A 131 -11.31 -0.37 10.49
CA TYR A 131 -11.83 0.27 9.28
C TYR A 131 -10.92 1.43 8.88
N LYS A 132 -10.52 1.49 7.61
CA LYS A 132 -9.66 2.52 7.05
C LYS A 132 -10.41 3.39 6.05
N GLU A 133 -10.39 4.70 6.26
CA GLU A 133 -11.01 5.72 5.40
C GLU A 133 -9.92 6.63 4.81
N LEU A 134 -9.94 6.88 3.51
CA LEU A 134 -9.04 7.83 2.86
C LEU A 134 -9.19 9.25 3.45
N ILE A 135 -8.07 9.93 3.66
CA ILE A 135 -8.02 11.28 4.26
C ILE A 135 -8.51 12.36 3.31
N ASN A 136 -8.43 12.15 2.00
CA ASN A 136 -8.80 13.16 1.01
C ASN A 136 -10.30 13.47 1.16
N ALA A 137 -10.69 14.75 1.17
CA ALA A 137 -12.08 15.18 1.29
C ALA A 137 -12.79 15.29 -0.06
N ASP A 138 -12.03 15.35 -1.15
CA ASP A 138 -12.57 15.44 -2.49
C ASP A 138 -13.22 14.10 -2.90
N PRO A 139 -14.52 14.10 -3.27
CA PRO A 139 -15.25 12.91 -3.69
C PRO A 139 -14.56 12.10 -4.80
N GLN A 140 -13.82 12.73 -5.72
CA GLN A 140 -13.17 12.03 -6.84
C GLN A 140 -12.13 11.00 -6.36
N TYR A 141 -11.48 11.25 -5.23
CA TYR A 141 -10.52 10.34 -4.59
C TYR A 141 -11.16 9.42 -3.55
N ASN A 142 -12.49 9.41 -3.42
CA ASN A 142 -13.24 8.59 -2.45
C ASN A 142 -14.25 7.65 -3.13
N THR A 143 -13.98 7.26 -4.39
CA THR A 143 -14.85 6.36 -5.15
C THR A 143 -14.56 4.89 -4.85
N LEU A 144 -15.52 3.99 -5.12
CA LEU A 144 -15.29 2.55 -4.98
C LEU A 144 -14.12 2.07 -5.84
N GLN A 145 -13.92 2.65 -7.02
CA GLN A 145 -12.83 2.30 -7.93
C GLN A 145 -11.46 2.55 -7.28
N VAL A 146 -11.27 3.69 -6.60
CA VAL A 146 -10.02 4.01 -5.89
C VAL A 146 -9.77 3.02 -4.76
N TYR A 147 -10.79 2.70 -3.96
CA TYR A 147 -10.65 1.69 -2.90
C TYR A 147 -10.36 0.29 -3.48
N LEU A 148 -10.96 -0.08 -4.62
CA LEU A 148 -10.71 -1.36 -5.28
C LEU A 148 -9.28 -1.46 -5.78
N GLN A 149 -8.70 -0.38 -6.31
CA GLN A 149 -7.28 -0.34 -6.66
C GLN A 149 -6.40 -0.66 -5.46
N HIS A 150 -6.66 -0.03 -4.31
CA HIS A 150 -5.92 -0.34 -3.08
C HIS A 150 -6.09 -1.79 -2.62
N LEU A 151 -7.31 -2.34 -2.70
CA LEU A 151 -7.55 -3.74 -2.35
C LEU A 151 -6.83 -4.69 -3.32
N GLU A 152 -6.82 -4.38 -4.61
CA GLU A 152 -6.13 -5.17 -5.63
C GLU A 152 -4.61 -5.19 -5.40
N ILE A 153 -4.00 -4.03 -5.09
CA ILE A 153 -2.59 -3.94 -4.67
C ILE A 153 -2.32 -4.85 -3.47
N HIS A 154 -3.21 -4.82 -2.47
CA HIS A 154 -3.09 -5.64 -1.26
C HIS A 154 -3.12 -7.13 -1.59
N THR A 155 -4.06 -7.56 -2.43
CA THR A 155 -4.18 -8.95 -2.88
C THR A 155 -2.97 -9.41 -3.72
N ILE A 156 -2.42 -8.54 -4.57
CA ILE A 156 -1.18 -8.84 -5.33
C ILE A 156 -0.01 -9.03 -4.37
N ALA A 157 0.13 -8.16 -3.36
CA ALA A 157 1.19 -8.28 -2.36
C ALA A 157 1.07 -9.57 -1.54
N GLN A 158 -0.16 -9.97 -1.15
CA GLN A 158 -0.44 -11.25 -0.50
C GLN A 158 0.00 -12.45 -1.36
N PHE A 159 -0.37 -12.44 -2.64
CA PHE A 159 0.03 -13.49 -3.60
C PHE A 159 1.55 -13.58 -3.72
N LEU A 160 2.23 -12.45 -3.91
CA LEU A 160 3.68 -12.41 -4.04
C LEU A 160 4.40 -12.83 -2.75
N ALA A 161 3.86 -12.48 -1.59
CA ALA A 161 4.38 -12.93 -0.30
C ALA A 161 4.27 -14.46 -0.14
N THR A 162 3.16 -15.04 -0.60
CA THR A 162 2.97 -16.50 -0.63
C THR A 162 4.04 -17.17 -1.50
N LYS A 163 4.26 -16.66 -2.73
CA LYS A 163 5.29 -17.16 -3.65
C LYS A 163 6.70 -16.95 -3.14
N PHE A 164 6.94 -15.85 -2.43
CA PHE A 164 8.21 -15.61 -1.76
C PHE A 164 8.46 -16.63 -0.64
N ASN A 165 7.47 -16.95 0.19
CA ASN A 165 7.61 -17.94 1.25
C ASN A 165 7.84 -19.36 0.69
N GLU A 166 7.21 -19.71 -0.44
CA GLU A 166 7.54 -20.95 -1.18
C GLU A 166 9.01 -20.98 -1.57
N LYS A 167 9.54 -19.88 -2.13
CA LYS A 167 10.96 -19.75 -2.47
C LYS A 167 11.87 -19.79 -1.23
N GLN A 168 11.46 -19.17 -0.13
CA GLN A 168 12.23 -19.20 1.11
C GLN A 168 12.38 -20.63 1.64
N ARG A 169 11.29 -21.40 1.70
CA ARG A 169 11.29 -22.79 2.17
C ARG A 169 12.20 -23.71 1.33
N SER A 170 12.43 -23.38 0.05
CA SER A 170 13.34 -24.13 -0.80
C SER A 170 14.83 -23.78 -0.61
N VAL A 171 15.15 -22.74 0.16
CA VAL A 171 16.51 -22.14 0.25
C VAL A 171 17.02 -22.06 1.70
N PHE A 172 16.12 -21.79 2.65
CA PHE A 172 16.45 -21.57 4.05
C PHE A 172 15.89 -22.70 4.91
N SER A 173 16.71 -23.23 5.81
CA SER A 173 16.29 -24.24 6.80
C SER A 173 15.28 -23.68 7.82
N HIS A 174 15.35 -22.37 8.10
CA HIS A 174 14.46 -21.66 9.01
C HIS A 174 13.99 -20.37 8.31
N PRO A 175 12.96 -20.44 7.46
CA PRO A 175 12.45 -19.27 6.74
C PRO A 175 11.79 -18.30 7.72
N LEU A 176 11.92 -16.99 7.44
CA LEU A 176 11.18 -15.95 8.14
C LEU A 176 9.99 -15.57 7.27
N GLU A 177 8.83 -16.14 7.57
CA GLU A 177 7.66 -15.99 6.71
C GLU A 177 7.21 -14.53 6.64
N VAL A 178 6.83 -14.10 5.44
CA VAL A 178 6.24 -12.79 5.15
C VAL A 178 4.79 -13.03 4.79
N LEU A 179 3.87 -12.56 5.63
CA LEU A 179 2.43 -12.66 5.43
C LEU A 179 1.85 -11.25 5.34
N TYR A 180 0.70 -11.13 4.69
CA TYR A 180 -0.10 -9.91 4.71
C TYR A 180 -1.44 -10.23 5.36
N ALA A 181 -1.87 -9.36 6.28
CA ALA A 181 -3.17 -9.47 6.92
C ALA A 181 -4.29 -9.49 5.87
N ASP A 182 -5.37 -10.22 6.12
CA ASP A 182 -6.52 -10.21 5.21
C ASP A 182 -7.10 -8.81 5.05
N ALA A 183 -7.56 -8.49 3.85
CA ALA A 183 -8.17 -7.21 3.55
C ALA A 183 -9.45 -7.40 2.72
N SER A 184 -10.43 -6.55 2.99
CA SER A 184 -11.66 -6.44 2.19
C SER A 184 -12.11 -4.97 2.14
N LEU A 185 -13.09 -4.66 1.31
CA LEU A 185 -13.78 -3.38 1.37
C LEU A 185 -15.19 -3.58 1.91
N VAL A 186 -15.70 -2.60 2.62
CA VAL A 186 -17.13 -2.54 2.97
C VAL A 186 -17.75 -1.27 2.46
N ARG A 187 -18.94 -1.39 1.88
CA ARG A 187 -19.77 -0.25 1.47
C ARG A 187 -21.06 -0.28 2.28
N ARG A 188 -21.32 0.80 3.02
CA ARG A 188 -22.59 0.95 3.75
C ARG A 188 -23.75 1.04 2.77
N ILE A 189 -24.77 0.21 3.00
CA ILE A 189 -26.05 0.27 2.29
C ILE A 189 -26.93 1.37 2.93
N GLY A 190 -27.41 2.32 2.13
CA GLY A 190 -28.33 3.38 2.54
C GLY A 190 -28.03 4.77 1.95
N ILE A 191 -28.71 5.80 2.46
CA ILE A 191 -28.73 7.17 1.90
C ILE A 191 -27.34 7.84 1.83
N ARG A 192 -26.44 7.51 2.78
CA ARG A 192 -25.06 7.99 2.78
C ARG A 192 -24.12 6.81 2.67
N THR A 193 -23.77 6.46 1.44
CA THR A 193 -22.77 5.45 1.15
C THR A 193 -21.41 5.94 1.64
N LYS A 194 -20.75 5.12 2.46
CA LYS A 194 -19.35 5.30 2.85
C LYS A 194 -18.64 3.98 2.61
N ILE A 195 -17.39 4.08 2.17
CA ILE A 195 -16.54 2.95 1.85
C ILE A 195 -15.38 2.94 2.83
N TYR A 196 -15.02 1.76 3.30
CA TYR A 196 -13.87 1.55 4.16
C TYR A 196 -13.11 0.32 3.67
N GLN A 197 -11.78 0.37 3.70
CA GLN A 197 -10.98 -0.85 3.70
C GLN A 197 -11.02 -1.46 5.10
N VAL A 198 -11.03 -2.78 5.21
CA VAL A 198 -11.14 -3.51 6.47
C VAL A 198 -10.01 -4.50 6.58
N GLU A 199 -9.45 -4.62 7.78
CA GLU A 199 -8.46 -5.64 8.11
C GLU A 199 -8.64 -6.12 9.56
N PRO A 200 -8.11 -7.31 9.90
CA PRO A 200 -8.00 -7.74 11.28
C PRO A 200 -7.26 -6.72 12.15
N ARG A 201 -7.70 -6.55 13.39
CA ARG A 201 -6.99 -5.67 14.31
C ARG A 201 -5.65 -6.26 14.71
N LEU A 202 -4.58 -5.54 14.40
CA LEU A 202 -3.25 -5.78 14.93
C LEU A 202 -3.12 -5.13 16.32
N TYR A 203 -2.72 -5.91 17.32
CA TYR A 203 -2.60 -5.44 18.71
C TYR A 203 -1.20 -4.93 19.05
N GLN A 204 -0.20 -5.31 18.26
CA GLN A 204 1.19 -4.91 18.42
C GLN A 204 1.43 -3.57 17.73
N ARG A 205 2.49 -2.86 18.15
CA ARG A 205 2.91 -1.61 17.52
C ARG A 205 3.35 -1.90 16.08
N ILE A 206 2.75 -1.18 15.13
CA ILE A 206 3.15 -1.23 13.71
C ILE A 206 4.55 -0.63 13.55
N GLN A 207 5.40 -1.35 12.83
CA GLN A 207 6.73 -0.96 12.40
C GLN A 207 6.73 -0.76 10.89
N LYS A 208 7.63 0.10 10.40
CA LYS A 208 7.82 0.37 8.97
C LYS A 208 9.27 0.08 8.60
N TRP A 209 9.48 -0.85 7.68
CA TRP A 209 10.79 -1.36 7.29
C TRP A 209 11.37 -0.67 6.07
N ASN A 210 10.51 -0.30 5.12
CA ASN A 210 10.84 0.60 4.01
C ASN A 210 9.62 1.45 3.63
N ASN A 211 9.83 2.43 2.77
CA ASN A 211 8.76 3.24 2.20
C ASN A 211 8.73 3.12 0.66
N ASN A 212 7.72 3.72 0.04
CA ASN A 212 7.54 3.76 -1.41
C ASN A 212 8.43 4.79 -2.14
N SER A 213 9.49 5.31 -1.51
CA SER A 213 10.34 6.37 -2.04
C SER A 213 11.83 6.12 -1.78
N GLY A 214 12.20 4.86 -1.53
CA GLY A 214 13.59 4.44 -1.30
C GLY A 214 14.10 4.65 0.12
N GLY A 215 13.24 5.01 1.08
CA GLY A 215 13.60 5.03 2.49
C GLY A 215 13.68 3.63 3.08
N VAL A 216 14.70 3.38 3.91
CA VAL A 216 14.90 2.13 4.66
C VAL A 216 15.03 2.44 6.14
N SER A 217 14.37 1.66 6.99
CA SER A 217 14.53 1.78 8.45
C SER A 217 15.88 1.23 8.88
N PHE A 218 16.71 2.06 9.49
CA PHE A 218 18.00 1.67 10.07
C PHE A 218 17.83 1.08 11.47
N LYS A 219 16.77 1.47 12.19
CA LYS A 219 16.47 0.97 13.52
C LYS A 219 15.98 -0.48 13.49
N ASP A 220 15.01 -0.75 12.62
CA ASP A 220 14.33 -2.05 12.53
C ASP A 220 14.74 -2.78 11.25
N TYR A 221 15.98 -2.64 10.79
CA TYR A 221 16.42 -3.19 9.51
C TYR A 221 16.16 -4.70 9.41
N SER A 222 15.57 -5.13 8.29
CA SER A 222 15.25 -6.53 8.02
C SER A 222 15.74 -6.91 6.62
N SER A 223 16.81 -7.70 6.56
CA SER A 223 17.38 -8.18 5.30
C SER A 223 16.36 -8.99 4.49
N ILE A 224 15.54 -9.81 5.15
CA ILE A 224 14.53 -10.62 4.47
C ILE A 224 13.43 -9.77 3.82
N LEU A 225 13.01 -8.68 4.47
CA LEU A 225 12.01 -7.75 3.91
C LEU A 225 12.60 -6.91 2.77
N GLN A 226 13.85 -6.48 2.88
CA GLN A 226 14.54 -5.81 1.76
C GLN A 226 14.71 -6.77 0.57
N SER A 227 15.08 -8.02 0.83
CA SER A 227 15.14 -9.07 -0.20
C SER A 227 13.78 -9.40 -0.78
N PHE A 228 12.68 -9.29 -0.01
CA PHE A 228 11.32 -9.49 -0.52
C PHE A 228 10.99 -8.44 -1.60
N SER A 229 11.18 -7.14 -1.33
CA SER A 229 10.98 -6.09 -2.34
C SER A 229 11.83 -6.33 -3.60
N HIS A 230 13.12 -6.65 -3.46
CA HIS A 230 14.01 -6.99 -4.59
C HIS A 230 13.55 -8.25 -5.33
N TRP A 231 13.14 -9.29 -4.61
CA TRP A 231 12.66 -10.54 -5.18
C TRP A 231 11.38 -10.31 -5.99
N THR A 232 10.42 -9.51 -5.51
CA THR A 232 9.19 -9.22 -6.26
C THR A 232 9.50 -8.54 -7.60
N TYR A 233 10.48 -7.63 -7.63
CA TYR A 233 10.97 -7.03 -8.87
C TYR A 233 11.46 -8.08 -9.86
N GLN A 234 12.33 -9.01 -9.44
CA GLN A 234 12.86 -10.02 -10.38
C GLN A 234 11.83 -11.09 -10.75
N TYR A 235 11.03 -11.54 -9.78
CA TYR A 235 10.03 -12.58 -9.98
C TYR A 235 8.92 -12.15 -10.96
N THR A 236 8.58 -10.86 -10.97
CA THR A 236 7.59 -10.29 -11.91
C THR A 236 8.21 -9.88 -13.25
N ALA A 237 9.42 -10.36 -13.55
CA ALA A 237 10.20 -9.98 -14.73
C ALA A 237 10.42 -8.47 -14.84
N LYS A 238 10.73 -7.82 -13.71
CA LYS A 238 11.04 -6.38 -13.58
C LYS A 238 9.87 -5.45 -13.85
N ARG A 239 8.64 -5.99 -13.85
CA ARG A 239 7.43 -5.21 -14.15
C ARG A 239 6.80 -4.58 -12.92
N LEU A 240 6.95 -5.19 -11.74
CA LEU A 240 6.29 -4.77 -10.51
C LEU A 240 7.20 -4.95 -9.29
N MET A 241 7.16 -4.04 -8.34
CA MET A 241 7.89 -4.14 -7.07
C MET A 241 6.97 -3.82 -5.90
N VAL A 242 6.94 -4.66 -4.88
CA VAL A 242 6.22 -4.39 -3.63
C VAL A 242 7.11 -3.61 -2.68
N VAL A 243 6.59 -2.50 -2.14
CA VAL A 243 7.28 -1.56 -1.24
C VAL A 243 6.32 -1.10 -0.14
N ASP A 244 6.75 -0.15 0.69
CA ASP A 244 5.99 0.33 1.86
C ASP A 244 5.70 -0.78 2.87
N LEU A 245 6.70 -1.64 3.10
CA LEU A 245 6.61 -2.79 3.98
C LEU A 245 6.44 -2.31 5.43
N GLN A 246 5.25 -2.49 5.98
CA GLN A 246 4.89 -2.12 7.34
C GLN A 246 3.92 -3.14 7.95
N GLY A 247 3.92 -3.24 9.27
CA GLY A 247 3.17 -4.27 9.98
C GLY A 247 3.80 -4.63 11.32
N VAL A 248 3.69 -5.88 11.74
CA VAL A 248 4.19 -6.34 13.03
C VAL A 248 5.06 -7.59 12.86
N LYS A 249 6.09 -7.71 13.69
CA LYS A 249 6.84 -8.96 13.83
C LYS A 249 6.26 -9.77 14.98
N THR A 250 5.68 -10.92 14.68
CA THR A 250 5.00 -11.78 15.65
C THR A 250 6.00 -12.56 16.50
N HIS A 251 5.51 -13.19 17.58
CA HIS A 251 6.37 -13.91 18.54
C HIS A 251 7.05 -15.15 17.95
N ASP A 252 6.46 -15.76 16.92
CA ASP A 252 6.98 -16.87 16.13
C ASP A 252 7.96 -16.42 15.03
N ASN A 253 8.43 -15.16 15.06
CA ASN A 253 9.33 -14.55 14.08
C ASN A 253 8.76 -14.41 12.65
N THR A 254 7.43 -14.41 12.51
CA THR A 254 6.74 -14.13 11.25
C THR A 254 6.53 -12.62 11.09
N TYR A 255 6.62 -12.11 9.87
CA TYR A 255 6.21 -10.73 9.54
C TYR A 255 4.76 -10.74 9.10
N LEU A 256 3.89 -10.06 9.83
CA LEU A 256 2.50 -9.83 9.45
C LEU A 256 2.34 -8.39 8.98
N LEU A 257 2.32 -8.20 7.66
CA LEU A 257 2.32 -6.91 6.97
C LEU A 257 0.90 -6.42 6.68
N THR A 258 0.78 -5.12 6.42
CA THR A 258 -0.46 -4.44 6.02
C THR A 258 -0.13 -3.21 5.16
N ASP A 259 -1.14 -2.66 4.47
CA ASP A 259 -1.08 -1.44 3.66
C ASP A 259 0.13 -1.41 2.71
N PRO A 260 0.29 -2.40 1.81
CA PRO A 260 1.36 -2.38 0.84
C PRO A 260 1.20 -1.25 -0.16
N ALA A 261 2.32 -0.84 -0.74
CA ALA A 261 2.36 -0.13 -2.00
C ALA A 261 3.06 -0.98 -3.06
N ILE A 262 2.78 -0.68 -4.33
CA ILE A 262 3.51 -1.24 -5.45
C ILE A 262 4.04 -0.13 -6.34
N HIS A 263 5.19 -0.38 -6.94
CA HIS A 263 5.63 0.30 -8.14
C HIS A 263 5.34 -0.60 -9.32
N PHE A 264 4.75 -0.04 -10.37
CA PHE A 264 4.35 -0.79 -11.55
C PHE A 264 4.73 -0.03 -12.83
N LEU A 265 5.17 -0.76 -13.87
CA LEU A 265 5.61 -0.13 -15.13
C LEU A 265 4.47 0.61 -15.85
N ASP A 266 3.27 0.05 -15.84
CA ASP A 266 2.08 0.78 -16.28
C ASP A 266 1.66 1.72 -15.14
N ILE A 267 2.15 2.95 -15.22
CA ILE A 267 1.95 4.00 -14.23
C ILE A 267 0.48 4.45 -14.14
N LYS A 268 -0.29 4.29 -15.23
CA LYS A 268 -1.71 4.67 -15.28
C LYS A 268 -2.54 3.72 -14.43
N ARG A 269 -2.14 2.44 -14.38
CA ARG A 269 -2.76 1.49 -13.46
C ARG A 269 -2.38 1.82 -12.02
N TYR A 270 -3.40 1.96 -11.18
CA TYR A 270 -3.27 2.34 -9.77
C TYR A 270 -2.76 3.78 -9.53
N CYS A 271 -2.89 4.66 -10.52
CA CYS A 271 -2.42 6.04 -10.39
C CYS A 271 -3.18 6.77 -9.26
N GLU A 272 -4.48 6.52 -9.13
CA GLU A 272 -5.37 7.13 -8.13
C GLU A 272 -5.12 6.62 -6.72
N ALA A 273 -4.45 5.47 -6.56
CA ALA A 273 -3.95 5.00 -5.27
C ALA A 273 -2.77 5.85 -4.74
N ARG A 274 -2.15 6.67 -5.61
CA ARG A 274 -1.10 7.65 -5.33
C ARG A 274 0.21 7.12 -4.72
N THR A 275 0.32 5.83 -4.47
CA THR A 275 1.55 5.20 -3.95
C THR A 275 2.44 4.63 -5.04
N ASN A 276 1.93 4.48 -6.27
CA ASN A 276 2.68 4.01 -7.44
C ASN A 276 3.54 5.13 -8.03
N LEU A 277 4.85 5.06 -7.80
CA LEU A 277 5.85 5.96 -8.40
C LEU A 277 6.56 5.33 -9.62
N GLY A 278 6.05 4.21 -10.14
CA GLY A 278 6.57 3.49 -11.29
C GLY A 278 8.08 3.24 -11.24
N VAL A 279 8.73 3.40 -12.40
CA VAL A 279 10.18 3.17 -12.56
C VAL A 279 11.01 4.08 -11.64
N LYS A 280 10.58 5.32 -11.42
CA LYS A 280 11.27 6.24 -10.50
C LYS A 280 11.32 5.67 -9.09
N GLY A 281 10.19 5.16 -8.58
CA GLY A 281 10.12 4.50 -7.28
C GLY A 281 11.01 3.26 -7.19
N MET A 282 11.00 2.42 -8.23
CA MET A 282 11.88 1.24 -8.30
C MET A 282 13.36 1.63 -8.26
N ARG A 283 13.75 2.71 -8.96
CA ARG A 283 15.12 3.23 -8.96
C ARG A 283 15.52 3.74 -7.57
N GLU A 284 14.65 4.50 -6.91
CA GLU A 284 14.93 4.99 -5.55
C GLU A 284 15.08 3.86 -4.55
N PHE A 285 14.29 2.78 -4.68
CA PHE A 285 14.51 1.57 -3.88
C PHE A 285 15.93 1.01 -4.11
N PHE A 286 16.35 0.83 -5.36
CA PHE A 286 17.69 0.28 -5.65
C PHE A 286 18.85 1.22 -5.30
N ARG A 287 18.62 2.54 -5.27
CA ARG A 287 19.64 3.51 -4.84
C ARG A 287 20.06 3.32 -3.39
N THR A 288 19.15 2.84 -2.55
CA THR A 288 19.38 2.63 -1.11
C THR A 288 19.47 1.15 -0.74
N HIS A 289 18.98 0.24 -1.59
CA HIS A 289 19.11 -1.20 -1.39
C HIS A 289 20.54 -1.68 -1.62
N THR A 290 21.06 -2.44 -0.66
CA THR A 290 22.29 -3.22 -0.83
C THR A 290 21.96 -4.69 -0.70
N CYS A 291 22.29 -5.48 -1.72
CA CYS A 291 22.09 -6.93 -1.65
C CYS A 291 22.84 -7.50 -0.45
N THR A 292 22.13 -8.29 0.35
CA THR A 292 22.69 -9.02 1.50
C THR A 292 22.89 -10.50 1.11
N PRO A 293 23.55 -11.32 1.95
CA PRO A 293 23.62 -12.77 1.72
C PRO A 293 22.25 -13.44 1.54
N VAL A 294 21.17 -12.83 2.04
CA VAL A 294 19.80 -13.30 1.79
C VAL A 294 19.43 -13.19 0.31
N CYS A 295 19.74 -12.07 -0.34
CA CYS A 295 19.53 -11.88 -1.78
C CYS A 295 20.32 -12.90 -2.60
N GLU A 296 21.60 -13.10 -2.24
CA GLU A 296 22.48 -14.04 -2.92
C GLU A 296 21.98 -15.47 -2.79
N LYS A 297 21.57 -15.88 -1.58
CA LYS A 297 21.03 -17.23 -1.35
C LYS A 297 19.70 -17.46 -2.07
N LEU A 298 18.88 -16.42 -2.22
CA LEU A 298 17.67 -16.44 -3.03
C LEU A 298 17.94 -16.54 -4.54
N GLY A 299 19.19 -16.34 -4.98
CA GLY A 299 19.60 -16.33 -6.38
C GLY A 299 19.26 -15.04 -7.11
N LEU A 300 19.14 -13.92 -6.39
CA LEU A 300 18.80 -12.63 -6.98
C LEU A 300 20.00 -11.99 -7.67
N LEU A 301 19.80 -11.51 -8.90
CA LEU A 301 20.82 -10.75 -9.61
C LEU A 301 21.04 -9.40 -8.94
N LYS A 302 22.29 -9.00 -8.72
CA LYS A 302 22.60 -7.64 -8.27
C LYS A 302 22.15 -6.66 -9.36
N VAL A 303 21.36 -5.68 -8.97
CA VAL A 303 20.95 -4.61 -9.88
C VAL A 303 22.07 -3.57 -9.84
N GLU A 304 22.97 -3.60 -10.83
CA GLU A 304 23.95 -2.52 -10.99
C GLU A 304 23.22 -1.26 -11.46
N ASN A 305 23.66 -0.10 -10.99
CA ASN A 305 23.07 1.22 -11.29
C ASN A 305 22.96 1.52 -12.80
N SER A 306 23.65 0.78 -13.67
CA SER A 306 23.72 0.95 -15.12
C SER A 306 22.76 0.08 -15.94
N ILE A 307 22.16 -0.98 -15.37
CA ILE A 307 21.50 -2.05 -16.15
C ILE A 307 20.06 -1.70 -16.57
N ASN A 308 19.44 -0.71 -15.93
CA ASN A 308 18.03 -0.41 -16.20
C ASN A 308 17.81 0.34 -17.52
N GLU A 309 18.74 1.16 -18.02
CA GLU A 309 18.48 1.92 -19.27
C GLU A 309 18.34 1.04 -20.52
N HIS A 310 19.13 -0.03 -20.64
CA HIS A 310 19.14 -0.86 -21.83
C HIS A 310 17.95 -1.83 -21.86
N ILE A 311 17.57 -2.38 -20.71
CA ILE A 311 16.37 -3.22 -20.57
C ILE A 311 15.11 -2.36 -20.70
N PHE A 312 15.12 -1.14 -20.16
CA PHE A 312 14.09 -0.15 -20.37
C PHE A 312 13.92 0.12 -21.87
N LYS A 313 14.99 0.51 -22.59
CA LYS A 313 14.94 0.70 -24.05
C LYS A 313 14.47 -0.54 -24.81
N GLN A 314 14.96 -1.75 -24.48
CA GLN A 314 14.55 -2.98 -25.16
C GLN A 314 13.07 -3.32 -24.95
N ILE A 315 12.56 -3.27 -23.71
CA ILE A 315 11.14 -3.56 -23.41
C ILE A 315 10.24 -2.54 -24.12
N CYS A 316 10.61 -1.26 -24.10
CA CYS A 316 9.90 -0.21 -24.81
C CYS A 316 9.93 -0.42 -26.34
N THR A 317 11.05 -0.85 -26.93
CA THR A 317 11.15 -1.08 -28.39
C THR A 317 10.49 -2.38 -28.88
N SER A 318 10.29 -3.38 -28.00
CA SER A 318 9.73 -4.68 -28.36
C SER A 318 8.20 -4.76 -28.25
N ASN A 319 7.56 -3.73 -27.67
CA ASN A 319 6.13 -3.70 -27.43
C ASN A 319 5.48 -2.70 -28.39
N THR A 320 4.51 -3.16 -29.20
CA THR A 320 3.79 -2.30 -30.16
C THR A 320 2.57 -1.63 -29.55
N ASP A 321 2.32 -1.83 -28.25
CA ASP A 321 1.24 -1.19 -27.52
C ASP A 321 1.59 0.27 -27.22
N GLU A 322 0.85 1.18 -27.85
CA GLU A 322 1.02 2.63 -27.79
C GLU A 322 0.94 3.17 -26.34
N SER A 323 0.17 2.51 -25.47
CA SER A 323 0.07 2.85 -24.05
C SER A 323 1.37 2.59 -23.28
N PHE A 324 2.09 1.52 -23.66
CA PHE A 324 3.35 1.08 -23.09
C PHE A 324 4.53 1.94 -23.58
N LEU A 325 4.54 2.28 -24.87
CA LEU A 325 5.50 3.19 -25.48
C LEU A 325 5.40 4.61 -24.87
N THR A 326 4.19 5.07 -24.56
CA THR A 326 3.97 6.37 -23.90
C THR A 326 4.48 6.38 -22.45
N ALA A 327 4.24 5.31 -21.67
CA ALA A 327 4.77 5.18 -20.30
C ALA A 327 6.31 5.09 -20.24
N CYS A 328 6.92 4.62 -21.33
CA CYS A 328 8.36 4.57 -21.55
C CYS A 328 8.99 5.88 -22.05
N ASN A 329 8.22 6.71 -22.76
CA ASN A 329 8.64 8.00 -23.33
C ASN A 329 8.43 9.18 -22.37
N ILE A 330 8.03 8.93 -21.13
CA ILE A 330 7.94 9.97 -20.10
C ILE A 330 9.37 10.49 -19.89
N ASN A 331 9.65 11.64 -20.50
CA ASN A 331 10.85 12.42 -20.27
C ASN A 331 11.06 12.56 -18.75
N GLU A 332 12.32 12.73 -18.32
CA GLU A 332 12.66 12.96 -16.90
C GLU A 332 11.90 14.14 -16.26
N ASP A 333 11.23 14.94 -17.09
CA ASP A 333 10.49 16.16 -16.76
C ASP A 333 8.95 16.05 -16.85
N GLU A 334 8.36 14.94 -17.31
CA GLU A 334 6.90 14.81 -17.23
C GLU A 334 6.49 14.32 -15.84
N GLU A 335 5.74 15.19 -15.16
CA GLU A 335 5.27 15.04 -13.80
C GLU A 335 4.58 13.69 -13.56
N GLY A 336 4.53 13.26 -12.31
CA GLY A 336 3.86 12.03 -11.92
C GLY A 336 2.35 12.02 -12.26
N CYS A 337 1.56 11.29 -11.48
CA CYS A 337 0.11 11.18 -11.63
C CYS A 337 -0.69 12.53 -11.69
N SER A 338 -0.06 13.71 -11.69
CA SER A 338 -0.67 15.03 -11.70
C SER A 338 -1.34 15.44 -13.03
N THR A 339 -1.02 14.82 -14.16
CA THR A 339 -1.50 15.29 -15.49
C THR A 339 -2.77 14.62 -16.03
N VAL A 340 -3.34 13.61 -15.37
CA VAL A 340 -4.50 12.85 -15.93
C VAL A 340 -5.87 13.41 -15.49
N VAL A 341 -5.93 14.50 -14.72
CA VAL A 341 -7.20 15.08 -14.22
C VAL A 341 -7.77 16.18 -15.15
N ARG A 342 -7.15 16.44 -16.30
CA ARG A 342 -7.70 17.36 -17.30
C ARG A 342 -8.02 16.55 -18.55
N ASP A 343 -9.24 16.70 -19.03
CA ASP A 343 -9.80 16.08 -20.24
C ASP A 343 -10.56 14.77 -20.00
N ILE A 344 -11.62 14.85 -19.20
CA ILE A 344 -12.88 14.18 -19.59
C ILE A 344 -13.90 15.30 -19.74
N ASP A 345 -14.05 15.76 -20.98
CA ASP A 345 -15.13 16.66 -21.36
C ASP A 345 -16.48 16.00 -21.02
N HIS A 346 -17.27 16.77 -20.29
CA HIS A 346 -18.70 16.57 -20.14
C HIS A 346 -19.36 16.75 -21.52
N GLU A 347 -19.48 15.70 -22.32
CA GLU A 347 -20.53 15.56 -23.35
C GLU A 347 -20.36 14.26 -24.14
N THR A 348 -21.18 13.25 -23.82
CA THR A 348 -21.88 12.29 -24.72
C THR A 348 -22.18 10.96 -24.01
N LEU A 349 -23.27 10.95 -23.25
CA LEU A 349 -24.04 9.74 -22.97
C LEU A 349 -25.51 10.07 -23.18
N HIS A 350 -25.86 10.29 -24.45
CA HIS A 350 -27.22 10.16 -24.94
C HIS A 350 -27.22 9.14 -26.07
N SER A 351 -28.29 8.34 -26.08
CA SER A 351 -28.68 7.30 -27.03
C SER A 351 -27.73 6.11 -27.16
N ASP A 352 -28.12 4.97 -26.56
CA ASP A 352 -28.51 3.78 -27.33
C ASP A 352 -28.92 2.66 -26.36
N PHE A 353 -30.17 2.74 -25.92
CA PHE A 353 -30.91 1.60 -25.36
C PHE A 353 -32.07 1.34 -26.33
N ASP A 354 -31.79 0.55 -27.36
CA ASP A 354 -32.81 -0.16 -28.12
C ASP A 354 -32.13 -1.38 -28.75
N PHE A 355 -32.44 -2.57 -28.24
CA PHE A 355 -32.63 -3.77 -29.05
C PHE A 355 -33.33 -4.85 -28.21
N LEU A 356 -34.66 -4.79 -28.29
CA LEU A 356 -35.57 -5.90 -28.60
C LEU A 356 -35.41 -7.23 -27.85
N ASP A 357 -36.42 -7.47 -27.01
CA ASP A 357 -37.18 -8.74 -26.96
C ASP A 357 -37.23 -9.43 -28.32
N THR A 358 -36.93 -10.72 -28.37
CA THR A 358 -37.82 -11.81 -28.81
C THR A 358 -36.99 -13.09 -28.85
N TYR A 359 -37.39 -14.15 -28.12
CA TYR A 359 -37.53 -15.51 -28.64
C TYR A 359 -38.08 -16.42 -27.52
N LYS A 360 -39.39 -16.68 -27.66
CA LYS A 360 -40.19 -17.89 -27.35
C LYS A 360 -39.86 -18.75 -26.14
#